data_AF-A0A7V0V2F5-F1
#
_entry.id   AF-A0A7V0V2F5-F1
#
_cell.length_a   1.000
_cell.length_b   1.000
_cell.length_c   1.000
_cell.angle_alpha   90.00
_cell.angle_beta   90.00
_cell.angle_gamma   90.00
#
_symmetry.space_group_name_H-M   'P 1'
#
loop_
_entity.id
_entity.type
_entity.pdbx_description
1 polymer ?
#
loop_
_entity_poly.entity_id
_entity_poly.type
_entity_poly.pdbx_seq_one_letter_code
_entity_poly.pdbx_strand_id
1 'polypeptide(L)'
;QLSETFPTLDCSQCILTPRTVEVGHHPRIRLHTYSELTGLQGEAGAFTATIRRRAAYVRWDLCTGCGLCQSKCPSRVPAEFEGLLGERRAIYTLSPQAVPNKPVIDREHCRYFALGRCRVCERLCPVGAIDYEQQDQVVEEPVGAVIVATGYQLLPLARLPEYGGGAVPDVIDGLQFERLLSASGPTAGMVRRPSDGRVPKRVVFIQCAGSRDPERGQPYCSKFCCMYTAKHALLYRHRVRDGQAIVFYIDIRAAGKGYEEFVQRAMDEERVLYLRGKVSKVFRDGDQVMVWGTDTLSGRNVEVAADLVVLAPAALPDPSQRDLARVLGLTIGEDGFMEERDPQLAPVDTPRPGVFVAGAAAGPKDIPETVAQASAAAARVLSLFSRWEREVQVQVQADGCR
;
A
#
# COMPACT_ATOMS: atom_id res chain seq x y z
N GLN A 1 6.84 0.78 1.12
CA GLN A 1 7.13 -0.29 0.14
C GLN A 1 7.80 0.24 -1.12
N LEU A 2 7.32 1.37 -1.67
CA LEU A 2 7.92 1.98 -2.87
C LEU A 2 9.42 2.27 -2.70
N SER A 3 10.21 2.16 -3.77
CA SER A 3 11.61 2.57 -3.76
C SER A 3 11.74 4.08 -3.95
N GLU A 4 11.21 4.59 -5.06
CA GLU A 4 11.16 6.01 -5.43
C GLU A 4 9.73 6.43 -5.82
N THR A 5 9.45 7.72 -5.97
CA THR A 5 8.13 8.24 -6.36
C THR A 5 8.20 9.01 -7.68
N PHE A 6 7.26 8.77 -8.58
CA PHE A 6 7.13 9.59 -9.79
C PHE A 6 6.50 10.95 -9.46
N PRO A 7 6.70 11.99 -10.30
CA PRO A 7 7.62 12.04 -11.43
C PRO A 7 9.05 12.45 -11.04
N THR A 8 9.26 12.84 -9.79
CA THR A 8 10.53 13.43 -9.32
C THR A 8 11.65 12.42 -9.12
N LEU A 9 11.32 11.13 -8.97
CA LEU A 9 12.22 10.06 -8.55
C LEU A 9 12.80 10.24 -7.14
N ASP A 10 12.13 11.03 -6.29
CA ASP A 10 12.51 11.13 -4.89
C ASP A 10 12.39 9.76 -4.21
N CYS A 11 13.32 9.46 -3.30
CA CYS A 11 13.20 8.27 -2.47
C CYS A 11 11.93 8.37 -1.62
N SER A 12 11.09 7.34 -1.66
CA SER A 12 9.80 7.34 -0.95
C SER A 12 9.97 7.50 0.56
N GLN A 13 11.05 6.94 1.12
CA GLN A 13 11.35 7.05 2.54
C GLN A 13 11.84 8.44 2.92
N CYS A 14 12.57 9.13 2.03
CA CYS A 14 13.03 10.50 2.29
C CYS A 14 11.86 11.48 2.49
N ILE A 15 10.73 11.25 1.83
CA ILE A 15 9.53 12.08 2.00
C ILE A 15 8.58 11.57 3.09
N LEU A 16 8.48 10.26 3.28
CA LEU A 16 7.48 9.65 4.19
C LEU A 16 8.01 9.49 5.62
N THR A 17 9.26 9.05 5.80
CA THR A 17 9.81 8.78 7.12
C THR A 17 9.82 10.00 8.05
N PRO A 18 10.15 11.23 7.59
CA PRO A 18 10.00 12.41 8.44
C PRO A 18 8.56 12.59 8.94
N ARG A 19 7.56 12.37 8.08
CA ARG A 19 6.14 12.49 8.45
C ARG A 19 5.69 11.41 9.44
N THR A 20 6.14 10.17 9.27
CA THR A 20 5.78 9.10 10.22
C THR A 20 6.44 9.31 11.58
N VAL A 21 7.68 9.82 11.62
CA VAL A 21 8.37 10.20 12.86
C VAL A 21 7.68 11.39 13.53
N GLU A 22 7.32 12.44 12.78
CA GLU A 22 6.53 13.56 13.29
C GLU A 22 5.23 13.08 13.94
N VAL A 23 4.45 12.24 13.25
CA VAL A 23 3.22 11.66 13.79
C VAL A 23 3.46 10.80 15.03
N GLY A 24 4.54 10.01 15.05
CA GLY A 24 4.90 9.14 16.18
C GLY A 24 5.29 9.88 17.46
N HIS A 25 5.69 11.16 17.36
CA HIS A 25 6.12 11.99 18.48
C HIS A 25 5.24 13.21 18.72
N HIS A 26 4.19 13.42 17.93
CA HIS A 26 3.39 14.64 18.02
C HIS A 26 2.57 14.69 19.32
N PRO A 27 2.64 15.77 20.12
CA PRO A 27 2.01 15.85 21.44
C PRO A 27 0.48 15.83 21.40
N ARG A 28 -0.13 16.11 20.24
CA ARG A 28 -1.59 16.08 20.02
C ARG A 28 -2.07 14.89 19.18
N ILE A 29 -1.18 13.93 18.85
CA ILE A 29 -1.58 12.73 18.12
C ILE A 29 -1.32 11.53 19.01
N ARG A 30 -2.36 10.75 19.27
CA ARG A 30 -2.25 9.45 19.91
C ARG A 30 -2.28 8.37 18.85
N LEU A 31 -1.16 7.66 18.70
CA LEU A 31 -1.03 6.63 17.68
C LEU A 31 -1.39 5.25 18.24
N HIS A 32 -2.50 4.68 17.78
CA HIS A 32 -2.92 3.31 18.08
C HIS A 32 -2.45 2.36 16.97
N THR A 33 -1.17 1.97 16.98
CA THR A 33 -0.65 0.98 16.01
C THR A 33 -1.07 -0.44 16.37
N TYR A 34 -1.09 -1.33 15.36
CA TYR A 34 -1.53 -2.72 15.52
C TYR A 34 -2.91 -2.84 16.18
N SER A 35 -3.78 -1.89 15.82
CA SER A 35 -5.12 -1.72 16.38
C SER A 35 -6.13 -1.52 15.26
N GLU A 36 -7.39 -1.87 15.53
CA GLU A 36 -8.50 -1.79 14.58
C GLU A 36 -9.70 -1.13 15.26
N LEU A 37 -10.42 -0.30 14.51
CA LEU A 37 -11.71 0.22 14.96
C LEU A 37 -12.76 -0.89 14.85
N THR A 38 -13.38 -1.25 15.97
CA THR A 38 -14.40 -2.30 16.04
C THR A 38 -15.80 -1.77 16.30
N GLY A 39 -15.93 -0.52 16.71
CA GLY A 39 -17.22 0.12 16.99
C GLY A 39 -17.14 1.64 16.88
N LEU A 40 -18.23 2.26 16.42
CA LEU A 40 -18.41 3.70 16.48
C LEU A 40 -19.86 4.02 16.85
N GLN A 41 -20.07 4.59 18.03
CA GLN A 41 -21.38 4.98 18.54
C GLN A 41 -21.48 6.50 18.66
N GLY A 42 -22.70 7.03 18.65
CA GLY A 42 -22.96 8.46 18.74
C GLY A 42 -23.06 9.15 17.38
N GLU A 43 -22.98 10.48 17.43
CA GLU A 43 -23.20 11.39 16.30
C GLU A 43 -22.02 12.34 16.11
N ALA A 44 -22.06 13.11 15.02
CA ALA A 44 -21.04 14.10 14.72
C ALA A 44 -20.78 15.00 15.95
N GLY A 45 -19.54 15.04 16.41
CA GLY A 45 -19.10 15.88 17.54
C GLY A 45 -19.04 15.15 18.87
N ALA A 46 -19.72 14.01 18.98
CA ALA A 46 -19.82 13.22 20.21
C ALA A 46 -19.83 11.72 19.89
N PHE A 47 -18.84 11.24 19.13
CA PHE A 47 -18.67 9.81 18.93
C PHE A 47 -17.89 9.17 20.08
N THR A 48 -18.17 7.90 20.32
CA THR A 48 -17.32 7.00 21.10
C THR A 48 -16.78 5.91 20.18
N ALA A 49 -15.47 5.92 19.97
CA ALA A 49 -14.77 4.96 19.14
C ALA A 49 -14.25 3.79 19.99
N THR A 50 -14.65 2.56 19.67
CA THR A 50 -14.14 1.34 20.29
C THR A 50 -12.99 0.79 19.45
N ILE A 51 -11.79 0.77 20.02
CA ILE A 51 -10.55 0.39 19.34
C ILE A 51 -10.00 -0.87 20.00
N ARG A 52 -9.85 -1.94 19.21
CA ARG A 52 -9.18 -3.17 19.64
C ARG A 52 -7.72 -3.14 19.22
N ARG A 53 -6.82 -3.11 20.19
CA ARG A 53 -5.38 -3.33 20.00
C ARG A 53 -5.08 -4.82 20.11
N ARG A 54 -4.53 -5.39 19.05
CA ARG A 54 -4.15 -6.81 19.01
C ARG A 54 -2.95 -7.05 19.94
N ALA A 55 -2.87 -8.24 20.53
CA ALA A 55 -1.73 -8.67 21.33
C ALA A 55 -0.46 -8.72 20.46
N ALA A 56 0.50 -7.85 20.75
CA ALA A 56 1.81 -7.84 20.09
C ALA A 56 2.72 -8.98 20.59
N TYR A 57 2.38 -9.56 21.74
CA TYR A 57 3.18 -10.45 22.59
C TYR A 57 4.54 -9.85 22.99
N VAL A 58 4.59 -8.52 23.00
CA VAL A 58 5.74 -7.70 23.36
C VAL A 58 5.22 -6.45 24.07
N ARG A 59 5.67 -6.23 25.30
CA ARG A 59 5.42 -5.02 26.08
C ARG A 59 6.17 -3.83 25.47
N TRP A 60 5.46 -3.05 24.66
CA TRP A 60 6.06 -1.93 23.90
C TRP A 60 6.52 -0.76 24.75
N ASP A 61 5.97 -0.60 25.95
CA ASP A 61 6.42 0.33 26.99
C ASP A 61 7.85 -0.01 27.48
N LEU A 62 8.19 -1.29 27.59
CA LEU A 62 9.53 -1.75 27.99
C LEU A 62 10.48 -1.95 26.80
N CYS A 63 9.96 -2.36 25.65
CA CYS A 63 10.77 -2.75 24.50
C CYS A 63 11.62 -1.58 23.98
N THR A 64 12.91 -1.77 23.75
CA THR A 64 13.79 -0.72 23.20
C THR A 64 13.86 -0.70 21.67
N GLY A 65 13.30 -1.70 20.98
CA GLY A 65 13.41 -1.82 19.52
C GLY A 65 14.79 -2.27 19.01
N CYS A 66 15.66 -2.81 19.87
CA CYS A 66 17.04 -3.17 19.52
C CYS A 66 17.20 -4.33 18.50
N GLY A 67 16.15 -5.09 18.19
CA GLY A 67 16.19 -6.15 17.17
C GLY A 67 16.88 -7.47 17.56
N LEU A 68 17.49 -7.58 18.75
CA LEU A 68 18.18 -8.81 19.20
C LEU A 68 17.29 -10.06 19.13
N CYS A 69 16.03 -9.92 19.54
CA CYS A 69 15.04 -11.00 19.51
C CYS A 69 14.72 -11.50 18.09
N GLN A 70 14.87 -10.65 17.07
CA GLN A 70 14.66 -10.99 15.67
C GLN A 70 15.88 -11.74 15.11
N SER A 71 17.10 -11.33 15.49
CA SER A 71 18.35 -11.84 14.92
C SER A 71 18.55 -13.36 15.02
N LYS A 72 18.00 -14.00 16.06
CA LYS A 72 18.16 -15.45 16.33
C LYS A 72 16.84 -16.22 16.30
N CYS A 73 15.73 -15.59 15.91
CA CYS A 73 14.47 -16.31 15.77
C CYS A 73 14.61 -17.41 14.71
N PRO A 74 14.31 -18.68 15.02
CA PRO A 74 14.53 -19.78 14.08
C PRO A 74 13.42 -19.92 13.04
N SER A 75 12.27 -19.23 13.20
CA SER A 75 11.22 -19.21 12.19
C SER A 75 11.66 -18.37 10.98
N ARG A 76 11.32 -18.84 9.78
CA ARG A 76 11.46 -18.13 8.50
C ARG A 76 10.08 -18.12 7.86
N VAL A 77 9.61 -16.94 7.51
CA VAL A 77 8.26 -16.70 6.98
C VAL A 77 8.41 -15.78 5.77
N PRO A 78 7.75 -16.03 4.64
CA PRO A 78 7.70 -15.07 3.55
C PRO A 78 7.28 -13.69 4.05
N ALA A 79 8.03 -12.65 3.70
CA ALA A 79 7.78 -11.30 4.17
C ALA A 79 6.76 -10.59 3.27
N GLU A 80 5.59 -10.27 3.82
CA GLU A 80 4.48 -9.62 3.11
C GLU A 80 4.86 -8.21 2.65
N PHE A 81 5.58 -7.45 3.48
CA PHE A 81 6.11 -6.14 3.11
C PHE A 81 7.04 -6.20 1.90
N GLU A 82 7.77 -7.32 1.74
CA GLU A 82 8.70 -7.59 0.64
C GLU A 82 8.02 -8.24 -0.58
N GLY A 83 6.68 -8.30 -0.61
CA GLY A 83 5.94 -8.93 -1.71
C GLY A 83 6.23 -10.44 -1.82
N LEU A 84 6.54 -11.09 -0.70
CA LEU A 84 6.91 -12.50 -0.61
C LEU A 84 8.23 -12.87 -1.33
N LEU A 85 9.03 -11.88 -1.75
CA LEU A 85 10.34 -12.09 -2.39
C LEU A 85 11.49 -12.20 -1.38
N GLY A 86 11.20 -12.09 -0.09
CA GLY A 86 12.16 -12.20 1.01
C GLY A 86 11.56 -12.91 2.21
N GLU A 87 12.36 -13.06 3.26
CA GLU A 87 11.94 -13.72 4.49
C GLU A 87 11.98 -12.74 5.68
N ARG A 88 10.99 -12.85 6.55
CA ARG A 88 10.98 -12.31 7.90
C ARG A 88 11.04 -13.43 8.93
N ARG A 89 11.16 -13.03 10.19
CA ARG A 89 11.07 -13.92 11.36
C ARG A 89 9.64 -13.92 11.91
N ALA A 90 9.34 -14.85 12.82
CA ALA A 90 8.05 -14.84 13.52
C ALA A 90 7.93 -13.62 14.45
N ILE A 91 9.03 -13.19 15.10
CA ILE A 91 9.09 -11.90 15.77
C ILE A 91 9.73 -10.88 14.83
N TYR A 92 9.00 -9.83 14.45
CA TYR A 92 9.42 -8.92 13.38
C TYR A 92 8.89 -7.50 13.57
N THR A 93 9.53 -6.55 12.89
CA THR A 93 8.98 -5.22 12.58
C THR A 93 8.52 -5.20 11.13
N LEU A 94 7.43 -4.49 10.81
CA LEU A 94 6.83 -4.50 9.46
C LEU A 94 7.81 -4.05 8.37
N SER A 95 8.62 -3.03 8.67
CA SER A 95 9.63 -2.49 7.77
C SER A 95 10.86 -2.01 8.56
N PRO A 96 11.99 -1.76 7.89
CA PRO A 96 13.20 -1.26 8.56
C PRO A 96 13.03 0.15 9.18
N GLN A 97 12.11 0.96 8.66
CA GLN A 97 11.78 2.31 9.13
C GLN A 97 10.42 2.36 9.86
N ALA A 98 9.98 1.23 10.44
CA ALA A 98 8.69 1.15 11.11
C ALA A 98 8.59 2.17 12.26
N VAL A 99 7.46 2.88 12.33
CA VAL A 99 7.11 3.77 13.44
C VAL A 99 5.80 3.28 14.07
N PRO A 100 5.78 2.89 15.35
CA PRO A 100 6.94 2.80 16.24
C PRO A 100 7.85 1.63 15.86
N ASN A 101 9.15 1.74 16.13
CA ASN A 101 10.12 0.65 15.91
C ASN A 101 9.99 -0.40 17.03
N LYS A 102 8.85 -1.09 17.07
CA LYS A 102 8.50 -2.09 18.09
C LYS A 102 8.05 -3.37 17.40
N PRO A 103 8.65 -4.53 17.71
CA PRO A 103 8.29 -5.78 17.06
C PRO A 103 6.96 -6.32 17.58
N VAL A 104 6.37 -7.20 16.79
CA VAL A 104 5.24 -8.08 17.15
C VAL A 104 5.64 -9.54 16.94
N ILE A 105 4.97 -10.46 17.63
CA ILE A 105 5.10 -11.90 17.38
C ILE A 105 3.92 -12.38 16.55
N ASP A 106 4.20 -12.84 15.34
CA ASP A 106 3.27 -13.61 14.51
C ASP A 106 2.98 -14.95 15.18
N ARG A 107 1.78 -15.10 15.72
CA ARG A 107 1.34 -16.29 16.44
C ARG A 107 1.29 -17.53 15.55
N GLU A 108 0.90 -17.38 14.28
CA GLU A 108 0.72 -18.51 13.36
C GLU A 108 2.05 -19.20 13.03
N HIS A 109 3.13 -18.42 12.93
CA HIS A 109 4.45 -18.92 12.55
C HIS A 109 5.44 -19.03 13.72
N CYS A 110 5.01 -18.68 14.94
CA CYS A 110 5.84 -18.77 16.13
C CYS A 110 5.90 -20.20 16.69
N ARG A 111 7.10 -20.76 16.76
CA ARG A 111 7.34 -22.10 17.32
C ARG A 111 6.98 -22.24 18.80
N TYR A 112 6.92 -21.15 19.57
CA TYR A 112 6.43 -21.20 20.95
C TYR A 112 4.92 -21.43 20.99
N PHE A 113 4.14 -20.69 20.21
CA PHE A 113 2.69 -20.90 20.15
C PHE A 113 2.31 -22.24 19.49
N ALA A 114 3.11 -22.71 18.53
CA ALA A 114 2.87 -24.01 17.89
C ALA A 114 3.30 -25.23 18.75
N LEU A 115 4.43 -25.14 19.48
CA LEU A 115 5.08 -26.30 20.12
C LEU A 115 5.41 -26.14 21.62
N GLY A 116 5.21 -24.96 22.20
CA GLY A 116 5.44 -24.67 23.62
C GLY A 116 6.90 -24.47 24.08
N ARG A 117 7.92 -24.56 23.20
CA ARG A 117 9.33 -24.74 23.65
C ARG A 117 10.43 -23.76 23.17
N CYS A 118 10.20 -22.90 22.17
CA CYS A 118 11.28 -22.12 21.54
C CYS A 118 11.95 -21.09 22.50
N ARG A 119 11.18 -20.16 23.07
CA ARG A 119 11.59 -19.12 24.04
C ARG A 119 12.93 -18.41 23.76
N VAL A 120 13.40 -18.37 22.50
CA VAL A 120 14.68 -17.75 22.13
C VAL A 120 14.61 -16.23 22.25
N CYS A 121 13.53 -15.63 21.74
CA CYS A 121 13.34 -14.17 21.80
C CYS A 121 13.22 -13.66 23.24
N GLU A 122 12.60 -14.43 24.13
CA GLU A 122 12.50 -14.14 25.57
C GLU A 122 13.89 -14.10 26.22
N ARG A 123 14.70 -15.16 26.05
CA ARG A 123 16.05 -15.25 26.60
C ARG A 123 17.00 -14.16 26.11
N LEU A 124 16.81 -13.67 24.88
CA LEU A 124 17.66 -12.63 24.27
C LEU A 124 17.18 -11.21 24.58
N CYS A 125 16.01 -11.03 25.19
CA CYS A 125 15.48 -9.72 25.47
C CYS A 125 16.08 -9.16 26.77
N PRO A 126 16.96 -8.13 26.71
CA PRO A 126 17.65 -7.63 27.91
C PRO A 126 16.71 -6.95 28.91
N VAL A 127 15.55 -6.48 28.43
CA VAL A 127 14.55 -5.74 29.23
C VAL A 127 13.33 -6.60 29.57
N GLY A 128 13.34 -7.89 29.25
CA GLY A 128 12.22 -8.80 29.56
C GLY A 128 10.88 -8.35 28.97
N ALA A 129 10.87 -7.79 27.76
CA ALA A 129 9.67 -7.26 27.13
C ALA A 129 8.78 -8.31 26.45
N ILE A 130 9.24 -9.55 26.26
CA ILE A 130 8.42 -10.61 25.65
C ILE A 130 7.34 -11.07 26.64
N ASP A 131 6.10 -11.12 26.17
CA ASP A 131 4.96 -11.53 26.97
C ASP A 131 4.01 -12.39 26.11
N TYR A 132 4.09 -13.72 26.26
CA TYR A 132 3.27 -14.65 25.48
C TYR A 132 1.82 -14.75 25.98
N GLU A 133 1.52 -14.21 27.16
CA GLU A 133 0.19 -14.24 27.76
C GLU A 133 -0.59 -12.94 27.51
N GLN A 134 0.05 -11.94 26.88
CA GLN A 134 -0.58 -10.70 26.46
C GLN A 134 -1.87 -10.98 25.68
N GLN A 135 -2.95 -10.34 26.10
CA GLN A 135 -4.26 -10.39 25.46
C GLN A 135 -4.50 -9.12 24.64
N ASP A 136 -5.47 -9.22 23.73
CA ASP A 136 -6.02 -8.05 23.05
C ASP A 136 -6.57 -7.06 24.08
N GLN A 137 -6.40 -5.78 23.82
CA GLN A 137 -6.90 -4.69 24.66
C GLN A 137 -7.96 -3.92 23.90
N VAL A 138 -9.07 -3.62 24.57
CA VAL A 138 -10.11 -2.74 24.02
C VAL A 138 -10.03 -1.41 24.75
N VAL A 139 -10.01 -0.33 23.98
CA VAL A 139 -9.99 1.04 24.49
C VAL A 139 -11.14 1.82 23.85
N GLU A 140 -11.82 2.62 24.64
CA GLU A 140 -12.83 3.55 24.15
C GLU A 140 -12.24 4.97 24.14
N GLU A 141 -12.39 5.67 23.03
CA GLU A 141 -11.90 7.03 22.85
C GLU A 141 -13.05 7.94 22.42
N PRO A 142 -13.31 9.05 23.13
CA PRO A 142 -14.24 10.06 22.66
C PRO A 142 -13.64 10.82 21.49
N VAL A 143 -14.35 10.89 20.36
CA VAL A 143 -13.89 11.58 19.14
C VAL A 143 -15.00 12.42 18.52
N GLY A 144 -14.67 13.60 18.01
CA GLY A 144 -15.66 14.48 17.36
C GLY A 144 -15.89 14.17 15.88
N ALA A 145 -14.92 13.54 15.21
CA ALA A 145 -14.98 13.21 13.80
C ALA A 145 -14.09 12.01 13.48
N VAL A 146 -14.37 11.35 12.36
CA VAL A 146 -13.62 10.20 11.84
C VAL A 146 -13.21 10.47 10.40
N ILE A 147 -11.96 10.17 10.05
CA ILE A 147 -11.47 10.21 8.66
C ILE A 147 -11.04 8.79 8.27
N VAL A 148 -11.62 8.24 7.20
CA VAL A 148 -11.26 6.95 6.63
C VAL A 148 -10.13 7.12 5.62
N ALA A 149 -8.98 6.52 5.90
CA ALA A 149 -7.79 6.56 5.05
C ALA A 149 -7.09 5.20 4.96
N THR A 150 -7.86 4.12 4.81
CA THR A 150 -7.38 2.71 4.82
C THR A 150 -6.62 2.29 3.57
N GLY A 151 -6.55 3.13 2.54
CA GLY A 151 -5.74 2.88 1.36
C GLY A 151 -6.37 1.87 0.39
N TYR A 152 -5.54 1.03 -0.22
CA TYR A 152 -5.91 0.10 -1.29
C TYR A 152 -5.04 -1.17 -1.22
N GLN A 153 -5.44 -2.19 -1.98
CA GLN A 153 -4.62 -3.39 -2.27
C GLN A 153 -4.50 -3.60 -3.78
N LEU A 154 -3.56 -4.45 -4.21
CA LEU A 154 -3.50 -4.87 -5.62
C LEU A 154 -4.29 -6.15 -5.85
N LEU A 155 -4.85 -6.29 -7.05
CA LEU A 155 -5.44 -7.53 -7.53
C LEU A 155 -4.38 -8.65 -7.44
N PRO A 156 -4.63 -9.72 -6.67
CA PRO A 156 -3.66 -10.79 -6.52
C PRO A 156 -3.31 -11.44 -7.86
N LEU A 157 -2.03 -11.72 -8.08
CA LEU A 157 -1.54 -12.31 -9.35
C LEU A 157 -2.20 -13.65 -9.69
N ALA A 158 -2.55 -14.46 -8.69
CA ALA A 158 -3.25 -15.72 -8.89
C ALA A 158 -4.63 -15.56 -9.58
N ARG A 159 -5.18 -14.34 -9.59
CA ARG A 159 -6.43 -14.00 -10.31
C ARG A 159 -6.18 -13.51 -11.75
N LEU A 160 -4.95 -13.59 -12.24
CA LEU A 160 -4.53 -13.21 -13.59
C LEU A 160 -3.81 -14.38 -14.30
N PRO A 161 -4.44 -15.57 -14.40
CA PRO A 161 -3.80 -16.77 -14.95
C PRO A 161 -3.42 -16.62 -16.43
N GLU A 162 -4.12 -15.79 -17.21
CA GLU A 162 -3.77 -15.49 -18.61
C GLU A 162 -2.40 -14.79 -18.73
N TYR A 163 -1.97 -14.12 -17.67
CA TYR A 163 -0.66 -13.49 -17.57
C TYR A 163 0.37 -14.36 -16.85
N GLY A 164 0.08 -15.66 -16.65
CA GLY A 164 0.97 -16.57 -15.92
C GLY A 164 1.06 -16.25 -14.43
N GLY A 165 0.18 -15.38 -13.92
CA GLY A 165 0.17 -14.94 -12.54
C GLY A 165 -0.05 -16.09 -11.57
N GLY A 166 0.78 -16.16 -10.53
CA GLY A 166 0.77 -17.23 -9.52
C GLY A 166 1.39 -18.57 -9.95
N ALA A 167 1.63 -18.79 -11.26
CA ALA A 167 2.21 -20.03 -11.77
C ALA A 167 3.65 -19.87 -12.29
N VAL A 168 3.96 -18.74 -12.92
CA VAL A 168 5.29 -18.46 -13.48
C VAL A 168 6.07 -17.61 -12.46
N PRO A 169 7.19 -18.10 -11.90
CA PRO A 169 7.92 -17.38 -10.84
C PRO A 169 8.48 -16.01 -11.29
N ASP A 170 8.81 -15.87 -12.58
CA ASP A 170 9.32 -14.64 -13.17
C ASP A 170 8.21 -13.73 -13.73
N VAL A 171 6.97 -13.94 -13.29
CA VAL A 171 5.86 -13.00 -13.43
C VAL A 171 5.58 -12.41 -12.05
N ILE A 172 5.85 -11.12 -11.88
CA ILE A 172 5.68 -10.40 -10.62
C ILE A 172 4.78 -9.18 -10.81
N ASP A 173 4.28 -8.60 -9.71
CA ASP A 173 3.54 -7.34 -9.75
C ASP A 173 4.43 -6.11 -9.56
N GLY A 174 3.84 -4.93 -9.78
CA GLY A 174 4.52 -3.66 -9.60
C GLY A 174 5.08 -3.45 -8.18
N LEU A 175 4.40 -3.90 -7.12
CA LEU A 175 4.91 -3.73 -5.75
C LEU A 175 6.10 -4.66 -5.48
N GLN A 176 6.07 -5.89 -5.96
CA GLN A 176 7.20 -6.80 -5.94
C GLN A 176 8.41 -6.18 -6.66
N PHE A 177 8.19 -5.54 -7.81
CA PHE A 177 9.25 -4.83 -8.52
C PHE A 177 9.80 -3.63 -7.72
N GLU A 178 8.96 -2.86 -7.03
CA GLU A 178 9.42 -1.81 -6.08
C GLU A 178 10.36 -2.38 -5.01
N ARG A 179 10.04 -3.57 -4.48
CA ARG A 179 10.89 -4.22 -3.47
C ARG A 179 12.23 -4.64 -4.05
N LEU A 180 12.27 -5.13 -5.29
CA LEU A 180 13.54 -5.39 -5.99
C LEU A 180 14.37 -4.13 -6.24
N LEU A 181 13.73 -2.99 -6.54
CA LEU A 181 14.40 -1.70 -6.76
C LEU A 181 14.87 -1.05 -5.45
N SER A 182 14.23 -1.35 -4.34
CA SER A 182 14.49 -0.73 -3.04
C SER A 182 15.84 -1.14 -2.46
N ALA A 183 16.64 -0.16 -2.05
CA ALA A 183 17.92 -0.39 -1.37
C ALA A 183 17.78 -1.19 -0.06
N SER A 184 16.63 -1.09 0.62
CA SER A 184 16.29 -1.87 1.82
C SER A 184 15.44 -3.09 1.52
N GLY A 185 15.26 -3.45 0.24
CA GLY A 185 14.53 -4.63 -0.20
C GLY A 185 15.36 -5.92 -0.17
N PRO A 186 14.76 -7.07 -0.55
CA PRO A 186 15.37 -8.39 -0.39
C PRO A 186 16.64 -8.58 -1.23
N THR A 187 16.79 -7.81 -2.30
CA THR A 187 17.93 -7.87 -3.22
C THR A 187 18.81 -6.62 -3.15
N ALA A 188 18.65 -5.79 -2.11
CA ALA A 188 19.42 -4.56 -1.88
C ALA A 188 19.46 -3.62 -3.11
N GLY A 189 18.34 -3.51 -3.83
CA GLY A 189 18.20 -2.66 -5.01
C GLY A 189 18.69 -3.27 -6.33
N MET A 190 19.16 -4.53 -6.31
CA MET A 190 19.50 -5.27 -7.53
C MET A 190 18.26 -5.93 -8.11
N VAL A 191 17.94 -5.64 -9.37
CA VAL A 191 16.86 -6.32 -10.09
C VAL A 191 17.31 -7.75 -10.40
N ARG A 192 16.72 -8.73 -9.70
CA ARG A 192 17.02 -10.16 -9.86
C ARG A 192 15.74 -10.93 -10.11
N ARG A 193 15.81 -11.91 -11.01
CA ARG A 193 14.73 -12.86 -11.28
C ARG A 193 14.39 -13.65 -10.01
N PRO A 194 13.11 -13.79 -9.64
CA PRO A 194 12.72 -14.63 -8.52
C PRO A 194 13.08 -16.11 -8.71
N SER A 195 13.09 -16.63 -9.94
CA SER A 195 13.33 -18.05 -10.20
C SER A 195 14.78 -18.51 -9.96
N ASP A 196 15.76 -17.71 -10.38
CA ASP A 196 17.17 -18.13 -10.46
C ASP A 196 18.16 -17.08 -9.93
N GLY A 197 17.68 -15.89 -9.54
CA GLY A 197 18.51 -14.80 -9.03
C GLY A 197 19.38 -14.08 -10.07
N ARG A 198 19.27 -14.43 -11.36
CA ARG A 198 20.01 -13.76 -12.45
C ARG A 198 19.45 -12.37 -12.70
N VAL A 199 20.29 -11.48 -13.25
CA VAL A 199 19.85 -10.14 -13.67
C VAL A 199 19.11 -10.28 -15.01
N PRO A 200 17.82 -9.90 -15.11
CA PRO A 200 17.08 -9.96 -16.36
C PRO A 200 17.65 -8.94 -17.35
N LYS A 201 17.82 -9.34 -18.61
CA LYS A 201 18.26 -8.49 -19.72
C LYS A 201 17.07 -8.01 -20.56
N ARG A 202 15.93 -8.69 -20.53
CA ARG A 202 14.69 -8.20 -21.13
C ARG A 202 13.55 -8.24 -20.13
N VAL A 203 13.02 -7.06 -19.79
CA VAL A 203 11.88 -6.91 -18.89
C VAL A 203 10.68 -6.40 -19.67
N VAL A 204 9.55 -7.07 -19.52
CA VAL A 204 8.27 -6.65 -20.12
C VAL A 204 7.32 -6.18 -19.03
N PHE A 205 6.82 -4.95 -19.16
CA PHE A 205 5.80 -4.38 -18.31
C PHE A 205 4.44 -4.48 -18.99
N ILE A 206 3.42 -4.98 -18.29
CA ILE A 206 2.06 -5.15 -18.83
C ILE A 206 1.12 -4.23 -18.06
N GLN A 207 0.63 -3.19 -18.73
CA GLN A 207 -0.33 -2.26 -18.15
C GLN A 207 -1.75 -2.83 -18.12
N CYS A 208 -2.59 -2.24 -17.27
CA CYS A 208 -4.02 -2.55 -17.17
C CYS A 208 -4.31 -4.03 -16.86
N ALA A 209 -3.45 -4.70 -16.08
CA ALA A 209 -3.65 -6.09 -15.72
C ALA A 209 -4.85 -6.21 -14.75
N GLY A 210 -6.02 -6.56 -15.27
CA GLY A 210 -7.27 -6.58 -14.51
C GLY A 210 -7.91 -5.21 -14.25
N SER A 211 -7.40 -4.12 -14.85
CA SER A 211 -8.07 -2.80 -14.88
C SER A 211 -8.62 -2.54 -16.26
N ARG A 212 -9.72 -1.76 -16.36
CA ARG A 212 -10.42 -1.52 -17.63
C ARG A 212 -10.78 -2.84 -18.33
N ASP A 213 -11.18 -3.81 -17.52
CA ASP A 213 -11.51 -5.17 -17.93
C ASP A 213 -12.83 -5.58 -17.26
N PRO A 214 -13.98 -5.11 -17.79
CA PRO A 214 -15.30 -5.38 -17.18
C PRO A 214 -15.69 -6.86 -17.21
N GLU A 215 -15.08 -7.67 -18.08
CA GLU A 215 -15.40 -9.10 -18.23
C GLU A 215 -14.65 -9.97 -17.21
N ARG A 216 -13.40 -9.62 -16.88
CA ARG A 216 -12.50 -10.49 -16.09
C ARG A 216 -11.91 -9.82 -14.84
N GLY A 217 -12.01 -8.50 -14.74
CA GLY A 217 -11.38 -7.72 -13.68
C GLY A 217 -12.25 -6.54 -13.26
N GLN A 218 -11.63 -5.37 -13.15
CA GLN A 218 -12.27 -4.13 -12.76
C GLN A 218 -12.60 -3.26 -13.97
N PRO A 219 -13.81 -2.69 -14.07
CA PRO A 219 -14.19 -1.84 -15.20
C PRO A 219 -13.44 -0.49 -15.19
N TYR A 220 -12.95 -0.05 -14.03
CA TYR A 220 -12.31 1.23 -13.85
C TYR A 220 -10.79 1.20 -14.11
N CYS A 221 -10.21 2.39 -14.25
CA CYS A 221 -8.77 2.60 -14.34
C CYS A 221 -8.18 2.78 -12.94
N SER A 222 -7.06 2.12 -12.66
CA SER A 222 -6.34 2.31 -11.39
C SER A 222 -5.47 3.58 -11.33
N LYS A 223 -5.57 4.45 -12.33
CA LYS A 223 -5.04 5.83 -12.41
C LYS A 223 -3.52 6.00 -12.37
N PHE A 224 -2.81 5.36 -11.44
CA PHE A 224 -1.39 5.58 -11.19
C PHE A 224 -0.45 4.55 -11.87
N CYS A 225 -1.01 3.51 -12.51
CA CYS A 225 -0.24 2.39 -13.06
C CYS A 225 0.59 2.70 -14.30
N CYS A 226 0.13 3.62 -15.17
CA CYS A 226 0.95 4.09 -16.29
C CYS A 226 2.22 4.79 -15.78
N MET A 227 2.09 5.58 -14.71
CA MET A 227 3.17 6.38 -14.16
C MET A 227 4.19 5.55 -13.38
N TYR A 228 3.78 4.63 -12.51
CA TYR A 228 4.78 3.76 -11.88
C TYR A 228 5.44 2.83 -12.90
N THR A 229 4.75 2.42 -13.97
CA THR A 229 5.37 1.58 -15.00
C THR A 229 6.47 2.33 -15.73
N ALA A 230 6.23 3.60 -16.10
CA ALA A 230 7.27 4.46 -16.67
C ALA A 230 8.45 4.63 -15.69
N LYS A 231 8.16 4.82 -14.40
CA LYS A 231 9.16 4.92 -13.34
C LYS A 231 9.98 3.63 -13.22
N HIS A 232 9.32 2.47 -13.19
CA HIS A 232 9.97 1.16 -13.11
C HIS A 232 10.87 0.90 -14.30
N ALA A 233 10.39 1.16 -15.52
CA ALA A 233 11.16 0.97 -16.73
C ALA A 233 12.41 1.86 -16.76
N LEU A 234 12.28 3.14 -16.38
CA LEU A 234 13.39 4.08 -16.26
C LEU A 234 14.41 3.61 -15.20
N LEU A 235 13.96 3.28 -13.99
CA LEU A 235 14.83 2.84 -12.90
C LEU A 235 15.53 1.50 -13.20
N TYR A 236 14.85 0.62 -13.95
CA TYR A 236 15.46 -0.60 -14.48
C TYR A 236 16.58 -0.29 -15.46
N ARG A 237 16.35 0.59 -16.45
CA ARG A 237 17.38 1.02 -17.41
C ARG A 237 18.56 1.70 -16.71
N HIS A 238 18.33 2.35 -15.57
CA HIS A 238 19.39 2.91 -14.73
C HIS A 238 20.28 1.86 -14.06
N ARG A 239 19.67 0.77 -13.59
CA ARG A 239 20.36 -0.32 -12.87
C ARG A 239 20.95 -1.38 -13.82
N VAL A 240 20.32 -1.60 -14.97
CA VAL A 240 20.69 -2.60 -15.98
C VAL A 240 20.85 -1.91 -17.33
N ARG A 241 22.01 -1.25 -17.50
CA ARG A 241 22.31 -0.36 -18.65
C ARG A 241 22.30 -1.08 -20.00
N ASP A 242 22.55 -2.38 -20.02
CA ASP A 242 22.53 -3.23 -21.22
C ASP A 242 21.21 -4.01 -21.39
N GLY A 243 20.22 -3.79 -20.52
CA GLY A 243 18.94 -4.48 -20.57
C GLY A 243 17.83 -3.71 -21.29
N GLN A 244 16.94 -4.38 -22.01
CA GLN A 244 15.81 -3.75 -22.69
C GLN A 244 14.54 -3.76 -21.82
N ALA A 245 13.86 -2.61 -21.73
CA ALA A 245 12.52 -2.50 -21.17
C ALA A 245 11.49 -2.33 -22.28
N ILE A 246 10.37 -3.04 -22.17
CA ILE A 246 9.26 -3.01 -23.13
C ILE A 246 7.96 -2.86 -22.34
N VAL A 247 7.12 -1.89 -22.70
CA VAL A 247 5.85 -1.59 -22.03
C VAL A 247 4.70 -1.87 -23.01
N PHE A 248 3.84 -2.82 -22.66
CA PHE A 248 2.56 -3.02 -23.35
C PHE A 248 1.47 -2.15 -22.69
N TYR A 249 0.78 -1.36 -23.49
CA TYR A 249 -0.24 -0.42 -23.02
C TYR A 249 -1.41 -0.28 -23.98
N ILE A 250 -2.56 0.20 -23.48
CA ILE A 250 -3.71 0.58 -24.33
C ILE A 250 -3.65 2.08 -24.62
N ASP A 251 -3.64 2.87 -23.54
CA ASP A 251 -3.48 4.32 -23.53
C ASP A 251 -2.50 4.70 -22.41
N ILE A 252 -1.66 5.70 -22.66
CA ILE A 252 -0.82 6.29 -21.63
C ILE A 252 -1.65 7.35 -20.91
N ARG A 253 -1.88 7.17 -19.61
CA ARG A 253 -2.60 8.13 -18.78
C ARG A 253 -1.63 8.89 -17.88
N ALA A 254 -0.99 9.90 -18.46
CA ALA A 254 -0.03 10.78 -17.81
C ALA A 254 -0.70 12.10 -17.35
N ALA A 255 -1.79 11.99 -16.59
CA ALA A 255 -2.59 13.14 -16.15
C ALA A 255 -2.03 13.72 -14.83
N GLY A 256 -1.08 14.65 -14.94
CA GLY A 256 -0.47 15.33 -13.81
C GLY A 256 0.62 16.30 -14.26
N LYS A 257 1.05 17.21 -13.39
CA LYS A 257 2.13 18.16 -13.72
C LYS A 257 3.45 17.39 -13.90
N GLY A 258 4.07 17.51 -15.08
CA GLY A 258 5.35 16.83 -15.36
C GLY A 258 5.21 15.35 -15.73
N TYR A 259 3.99 14.82 -15.88
CA TYR A 259 3.78 13.38 -16.07
C TYR A 259 4.05 12.96 -17.52
N GLU A 260 3.62 13.76 -18.49
CA GLU A 260 3.88 13.51 -19.92
C GLU A 260 5.38 13.57 -20.19
N GLU A 261 6.05 14.62 -19.69
CA GLU A 261 7.49 14.82 -19.81
C GLU A 261 8.26 13.66 -19.15
N PHE A 262 7.74 13.11 -18.05
CA PHE A 262 8.34 11.95 -17.39
C PHE A 262 8.23 10.67 -18.24
N VAL A 263 7.10 10.46 -18.91
CA VAL A 263 6.93 9.32 -19.83
C VAL A 263 7.80 9.49 -21.08
N GLN A 264 7.84 10.69 -21.65
CA GLN A 264 8.72 11.03 -22.77
C GLN A 264 10.18 10.79 -22.43
N ARG A 265 10.63 11.21 -21.24
CA ARG A 265 11.98 10.90 -20.75
C ARG A 265 12.27 9.41 -20.74
N ALA A 266 11.33 8.57 -20.29
CA ALA A 266 11.51 7.11 -20.31
C ALA A 266 11.63 6.58 -21.75
N MET A 267 10.87 7.11 -22.70
CA MET A 267 10.93 6.71 -24.11
C MET A 267 12.21 7.19 -24.82
N ASP A 268 12.52 8.48 -24.71
CA ASP A 268 13.51 9.15 -25.54
C ASP A 268 14.93 9.01 -24.99
N GLU A 269 15.10 9.21 -23.68
CA GLU A 269 16.42 9.18 -23.04
C GLU A 269 16.82 7.75 -22.67
N GLU A 270 15.90 6.98 -22.07
CA GLU A 270 16.19 5.61 -21.62
C GLU A 270 15.90 4.52 -22.67
N ARG A 271 15.33 4.90 -23.82
CA ARG A 271 15.00 4.00 -24.94
C ARG A 271 14.08 2.85 -24.51
N VAL A 272 13.13 3.12 -23.61
CA VAL A 272 12.07 2.18 -23.27
C VAL A 272 11.13 2.04 -24.47
N LEU A 273 10.87 0.81 -24.90
CA LEU A 273 9.97 0.55 -26.03
C LEU A 273 8.52 0.51 -25.53
N TYR A 274 7.64 1.27 -26.16
CA TYR A 274 6.22 1.25 -25.87
C TYR A 274 5.46 0.62 -27.04
N LEU A 275 4.74 -0.47 -26.76
CA LEU A 275 3.95 -1.20 -27.74
C LEU A 275 2.47 -1.03 -27.41
N ARG A 276 1.72 -0.43 -28.34
CA ARG A 276 0.31 -0.16 -28.12
C ARG A 276 -0.51 -1.39 -28.42
N GLY A 277 -0.90 -2.12 -27.38
CA GLY A 277 -1.90 -3.17 -27.43
C GLY A 277 -1.91 -4.00 -26.15
N LYS A 278 -2.97 -4.80 -25.99
CA LYS A 278 -3.15 -5.66 -24.83
C LYS A 278 -2.41 -6.98 -25.06
N VAL A 279 -1.69 -7.44 -24.03
CA VAL A 279 -1.13 -8.79 -24.01
C VAL A 279 -2.28 -9.80 -23.93
N SER A 280 -2.22 -10.84 -24.76
CA SER A 280 -3.23 -11.89 -24.82
C SER A 280 -2.88 -13.07 -23.93
N LYS A 281 -1.59 -13.43 -23.84
CA LYS A 281 -1.12 -14.59 -23.09
C LYS A 281 0.32 -14.42 -22.63
N VAL A 282 0.60 -14.90 -21.41
CA VAL A 282 1.97 -15.07 -20.89
C VAL A 282 2.14 -16.48 -20.36
N PHE A 283 3.23 -17.14 -20.73
CA PHE A 283 3.54 -18.49 -20.27
C PHE A 283 5.04 -18.73 -20.25
N ARG A 284 5.47 -19.73 -19.49
CA ARG A 284 6.88 -20.14 -19.43
C ARG A 284 7.21 -21.06 -20.60
N ASP A 285 8.33 -20.79 -21.27
CA ASP A 285 8.93 -21.67 -22.28
C ASP A 285 10.43 -21.84 -21.95
N GLY A 286 10.77 -23.01 -21.40
CA GLY A 286 12.10 -23.28 -20.85
C GLY A 286 12.52 -22.27 -19.77
N ASP A 287 13.61 -21.55 -20.07
CA ASP A 287 14.20 -20.52 -19.19
C ASP A 287 13.61 -19.12 -19.39
N GLN A 288 12.73 -18.92 -20.38
CA GLN A 288 12.16 -17.62 -20.72
C GLN A 288 10.65 -17.56 -20.43
N VAL A 289 10.14 -16.34 -20.33
CA VAL A 289 8.71 -16.03 -20.23
C VAL A 289 8.26 -15.45 -21.56
N MET A 290 7.42 -16.19 -22.29
CA MET A 290 6.87 -15.76 -23.57
C MET A 290 5.68 -14.84 -23.34
N VAL A 291 5.72 -13.66 -23.95
CA VAL A 291 4.65 -12.66 -23.92
C VAL A 291 4.10 -12.50 -25.33
N TRP A 292 2.83 -12.84 -25.50
CA TRP A 292 2.11 -12.67 -26.76
C TRP A 292 1.17 -11.49 -26.68
N GLY A 293 1.27 -10.58 -27.65
CA GLY A 293 0.42 -9.41 -27.74
C GLY A 293 0.28 -8.92 -29.18
N THR A 294 -0.28 -7.75 -29.32
CA THR A 294 -0.45 -7.08 -30.62
C THR A 294 0.08 -5.67 -30.50
N ASP A 295 0.81 -5.22 -31.51
CA ASP A 295 1.06 -3.80 -31.72
C ASP A 295 0.02 -3.26 -32.71
N THR A 296 -0.95 -2.55 -32.16
CA THR A 296 -2.07 -1.95 -32.91
C THR A 296 -1.64 -0.80 -33.81
N LEU A 297 -0.46 -0.20 -33.59
CA LEU A 297 0.05 0.86 -34.49
C LEU A 297 0.59 0.27 -35.79
N SER A 298 1.27 -0.87 -35.72
CA SER A 298 1.75 -1.59 -36.92
C SER A 298 0.77 -2.65 -37.45
N GLY A 299 -0.25 -3.00 -36.68
CA GLY A 299 -1.20 -4.07 -37.00
C GLY A 299 -0.61 -5.48 -36.92
N ARG A 300 0.52 -5.65 -36.23
CA ARG A 300 1.25 -6.93 -36.16
C ARG A 300 1.09 -7.60 -34.82
N ASN A 301 1.03 -8.93 -34.83
CA ASN A 301 1.23 -9.73 -33.63
C ASN A 301 2.70 -9.64 -33.22
N VAL A 302 2.92 -9.53 -31.91
CA VAL A 302 4.25 -9.42 -31.32
C VAL A 302 4.43 -10.54 -30.32
N GLU A 303 5.55 -11.25 -30.44
CA GLU A 303 5.99 -12.26 -29.49
C GLU A 303 7.31 -11.82 -28.90
N VAL A 304 7.36 -11.73 -27.57
CA VAL A 304 8.57 -11.30 -26.84
C VAL A 304 8.97 -12.39 -25.87
N ALA A 305 10.18 -12.93 -26.05
CA ALA A 305 10.83 -13.75 -25.05
C ALA A 305 11.48 -12.85 -23.99
N ALA A 306 10.91 -12.83 -22.78
CA ALA A 306 11.33 -12.00 -21.67
C ALA A 306 12.03 -12.83 -20.58
N ASP A 307 12.92 -12.19 -19.82
CA ASP A 307 13.55 -12.81 -18.65
C ASP A 307 12.72 -12.56 -17.38
N LEU A 308 11.97 -11.46 -17.35
CA LEU A 308 11.08 -11.05 -16.26
C LEU A 308 9.89 -10.29 -16.82
N VAL A 309 8.69 -10.58 -16.30
CA VAL A 309 7.46 -9.84 -16.63
C VAL A 309 6.94 -9.17 -15.37
N VAL A 310 6.60 -7.89 -15.48
CA VAL A 310 6.04 -7.08 -14.41
C VAL A 310 4.62 -6.68 -14.79
N LEU A 311 3.65 -7.20 -14.06
CA LEU A 311 2.25 -6.86 -14.22
C LEU A 311 1.94 -5.59 -13.45
N ALA A 312 1.08 -4.75 -14.01
CA ALA A 312 0.53 -3.58 -13.35
C ALA A 312 -0.93 -3.86 -12.96
N PRO A 313 -1.18 -4.50 -11.78
CA PRO A 313 -2.49 -5.02 -11.46
C PRO A 313 -3.46 -3.91 -11.06
N ALA A 314 -4.76 -4.21 -11.14
CA ALA A 314 -5.77 -3.30 -10.66
C ALA A 314 -5.61 -3.00 -9.16
N ALA A 315 -5.72 -1.73 -8.81
CA ALA A 315 -5.96 -1.29 -7.44
C ALA A 315 -7.39 -1.67 -7.04
N LEU A 316 -7.52 -2.34 -5.90
CA LEU A 316 -8.75 -2.75 -5.26
C LEU A 316 -8.90 -2.01 -3.92
N PRO A 317 -10.12 -1.84 -3.41
CA PRO A 317 -10.32 -1.39 -2.03
C PRO A 317 -9.64 -2.36 -1.05
N ASP A 318 -9.20 -1.85 0.10
CA ASP A 318 -8.71 -2.75 1.15
C ASP A 318 -9.85 -3.69 1.60
N PRO A 319 -9.62 -5.01 1.78
CA PRO A 319 -10.64 -5.97 2.15
C PRO A 319 -11.39 -5.61 3.45
N SER A 320 -10.73 -4.90 4.37
CA SER A 320 -11.35 -4.46 5.62
C SER A 320 -12.36 -3.32 5.43
N GLN A 321 -12.40 -2.66 4.27
CA GLN A 321 -13.28 -1.50 4.04
C GLN A 321 -14.75 -1.84 4.17
N ARG A 322 -15.20 -3.03 3.73
CA ARG A 322 -16.61 -3.42 3.86
C ARG A 322 -17.01 -3.57 5.32
N ASP A 323 -16.14 -4.14 6.14
CA ASP A 323 -16.38 -4.30 7.57
C ASP A 323 -16.33 -2.95 8.29
N LEU A 324 -15.37 -2.11 7.91
CA LEU A 324 -15.25 -0.76 8.42
C LEU A 324 -16.47 0.11 8.04
N ALA A 325 -16.97 0.00 6.81
CA ALA A 325 -18.17 0.72 6.37
C ALA A 325 -19.38 0.34 7.22
N ARG A 326 -19.54 -0.96 7.56
CA ARG A 326 -20.59 -1.41 8.48
C ARG A 326 -20.43 -0.80 9.86
N VAL A 327 -19.23 -0.81 10.43
CA VAL A 327 -18.93 -0.17 11.72
C VAL A 327 -19.23 1.34 11.69
N LEU A 328 -18.93 1.99 10.58
CA LEU A 328 -19.11 3.43 10.39
C LEU A 328 -20.49 3.80 9.85
N GLY A 329 -21.40 2.86 9.61
CA GLY A 329 -22.71 3.16 9.02
C GLY A 329 -22.61 3.88 7.66
N LEU A 330 -21.65 3.47 6.84
CA LEU A 330 -21.41 4.00 5.48
C LEU A 330 -21.84 3.00 4.41
N THR A 331 -22.09 3.52 3.20
CA THR A 331 -22.21 2.74 1.97
C THR A 331 -20.86 2.60 1.28
N ILE A 332 -20.73 1.54 0.50
CA ILE A 332 -19.60 1.28 -0.38
C ILE A 332 -20.12 1.43 -1.81
N GLY A 333 -19.36 2.13 -2.66
CA GLY A 333 -19.71 2.33 -4.07
C GLY A 333 -19.69 1.02 -4.88
N GLU A 334 -20.19 1.07 -6.10
CA GLU A 334 -20.20 -0.09 -7.02
C GLU A 334 -18.78 -0.61 -7.34
N ASP A 335 -17.79 0.28 -7.30
CA ASP A 335 -16.37 -0.03 -7.48
C ASP A 335 -15.70 -0.66 -6.25
N GLY A 336 -16.42 -0.71 -5.13
CA GLY A 336 -15.99 -1.28 -3.86
C GLY A 336 -15.26 -0.32 -2.92
N PHE A 337 -15.06 0.95 -3.30
CA PHE A 337 -14.41 1.96 -2.47
C PHE A 337 -15.43 2.73 -1.60
N MET A 338 -14.92 3.51 -0.63
CA MET A 338 -15.75 4.37 0.21
C MET A 338 -16.38 5.48 -0.63
N GLU A 339 -17.70 5.63 -0.51
CA GLU A 339 -18.46 6.61 -1.28
C GLU A 339 -18.41 7.99 -0.64
N GLU A 340 -18.02 8.97 -1.45
CA GLU A 340 -18.10 10.39 -1.12
C GLU A 340 -19.53 10.92 -1.32
N ARG A 341 -19.92 11.93 -0.54
CA ARG A 341 -21.28 12.48 -0.57
C ARG A 341 -21.62 13.12 -1.91
N ASP A 342 -20.65 13.80 -2.50
CA ASP A 342 -20.77 14.40 -3.82
C ASP A 342 -19.37 14.49 -4.47
N PRO A 343 -19.15 13.86 -5.64
CA PRO A 343 -17.82 13.83 -6.28
C PRO A 343 -17.23 15.20 -6.64
N GLN A 344 -18.06 16.24 -6.76
CA GLN A 344 -17.63 17.58 -7.19
C GLN A 344 -17.64 18.58 -6.04
N LEU A 345 -18.71 18.58 -5.24
CA LEU A 345 -18.96 19.58 -4.20
C LEU A 345 -18.48 19.14 -2.81
N ALA A 346 -18.34 17.83 -2.58
CA ALA A 346 -18.00 17.28 -1.27
C ALA A 346 -17.13 16.01 -1.37
N PRO A 347 -15.97 16.05 -2.07
CA PRO A 347 -15.16 14.87 -2.43
C PRO A 347 -14.37 14.25 -1.26
N VAL A 348 -14.65 14.69 -0.04
CA VAL A 348 -14.03 14.16 1.20
C VAL A 348 -15.07 13.96 2.31
N ASP A 349 -16.29 14.46 2.13
CA ASP A 349 -17.38 14.26 3.06
C ASP A 349 -18.05 12.94 2.69
N THR A 350 -18.46 12.14 3.67
CA THR A 350 -19.31 10.96 3.41
C THR A 350 -20.79 11.31 3.63
N PRO A 351 -21.74 10.44 3.24
CA PRO A 351 -23.15 10.62 3.58
C PRO A 351 -23.44 10.69 5.09
N ARG A 352 -22.57 10.11 5.94
CA ARG A 352 -22.70 10.20 7.41
C ARG A 352 -22.01 11.46 7.93
N PRO A 353 -22.74 12.41 8.54
CA PRO A 353 -22.13 13.60 9.13
C PRO A 353 -21.05 13.24 10.16
N GLY A 354 -19.95 14.00 10.16
CA GLY A 354 -18.81 13.77 11.05
C GLY A 354 -17.88 12.63 10.62
N VAL A 355 -18.21 11.90 9.55
CA VAL A 355 -17.35 10.89 8.93
C VAL A 355 -16.90 11.37 7.55
N PHE A 356 -15.60 11.30 7.31
CA PHE A 356 -14.91 11.79 6.12
C PHE A 356 -14.08 10.68 5.50
N VAL A 357 -13.65 10.86 4.25
CA VAL A 357 -12.78 9.94 3.53
C VAL A 357 -11.60 10.68 2.91
N ALA A 358 -10.43 10.02 2.86
CA ALA A 358 -9.25 10.56 2.23
C ALA A 358 -8.38 9.46 1.60
N GLY A 359 -7.64 9.84 0.56
CA GLY A 359 -6.67 8.97 -0.07
C GLY A 359 -7.32 7.83 -0.86
N ALA A 360 -6.56 6.76 -1.07
CA ALA A 360 -6.99 5.65 -1.90
C ALA A 360 -8.19 4.85 -1.34
N ALA A 361 -8.64 5.15 -0.11
CA ALA A 361 -9.88 4.60 0.42
C ALA A 361 -11.12 5.03 -0.38
N ALA A 362 -11.08 6.23 -0.98
CA ALA A 362 -12.13 6.76 -1.85
C ALA A 362 -11.89 6.42 -3.34
N GLY A 363 -11.00 5.48 -3.65
CA GLY A 363 -10.68 5.09 -5.03
C GLY A 363 -9.26 5.46 -5.47
N PRO A 364 -8.79 4.89 -6.60
CA PRO A 364 -7.39 4.94 -7.01
C PRO A 364 -6.87 6.36 -7.28
N LYS A 365 -5.76 6.72 -6.64
CA LYS A 365 -5.09 8.03 -6.77
C LYS A 365 -3.62 7.95 -6.40
N ASP A 366 -2.84 8.89 -6.89
CA ASP A 366 -1.41 8.97 -6.59
C ASP A 366 -1.12 9.72 -5.27
N ILE A 367 0.15 9.91 -4.96
CA ILE A 367 0.60 10.50 -3.70
C ILE A 367 0.21 11.99 -3.61
N PRO A 368 0.52 12.87 -4.59
CA PRO A 368 0.11 14.27 -4.53
C PRO A 368 -1.40 14.45 -4.31
N GLU A 369 -2.22 13.71 -5.05
CA GLU A 369 -3.68 13.78 -4.90
C GLU A 369 -4.14 13.28 -3.53
N THR A 370 -3.53 12.20 -3.02
CA THR A 370 -3.80 11.67 -1.69
C THR A 370 -3.48 12.68 -0.58
N VAL A 371 -2.33 13.36 -0.68
CA VAL A 371 -1.91 14.37 0.31
C VAL A 371 -2.82 15.60 0.27
N ALA A 372 -3.21 16.04 -0.93
CA ALA A 372 -4.17 17.13 -1.09
C ALA A 372 -5.54 16.77 -0.49
N GLN A 373 -6.04 15.56 -0.77
CA GLN A 373 -7.32 15.09 -0.24
C GLN A 373 -7.29 14.92 1.30
N ALA A 374 -6.19 14.43 1.87
CA ALA A 374 -6.02 14.36 3.32
C ALA A 374 -6.06 15.75 3.98
N SER A 375 -5.42 16.75 3.35
CA SER A 375 -5.46 18.13 3.81
C SER A 375 -6.86 18.73 3.72
N ALA A 376 -7.60 18.43 2.65
CA ALA A 376 -9.00 18.82 2.50
C ALA A 376 -9.88 18.20 3.59
N ALA A 377 -9.76 16.89 3.84
CA ALA A 377 -10.51 16.22 4.91
C ALA A 377 -10.22 16.83 6.30
N ALA A 378 -8.95 17.10 6.61
CA ALA A 378 -8.57 17.78 7.85
C ALA A 378 -9.22 19.18 7.96
N ALA A 379 -9.22 19.96 6.87
CA ALA A 379 -9.86 21.28 6.85
C ALA A 379 -11.38 21.20 7.05
N ARG A 380 -12.04 20.17 6.51
CA ARG A 380 -13.48 19.93 6.73
C ARG A 380 -13.80 19.58 8.18
N VAL A 381 -12.95 18.76 8.82
CA VAL A 381 -13.06 18.48 10.26
C VAL A 381 -12.89 19.75 11.10
N LEU A 382 -11.90 20.59 10.79
CA LEU A 382 -11.71 21.86 11.50
C LEU A 382 -12.89 22.81 11.32
N SER A 383 -13.48 22.86 10.12
CA SER A 383 -14.70 23.64 9.84
C SER A 383 -15.89 23.16 10.69
N LEU A 384 -16.04 21.84 10.83
CA LEU A 384 -17.06 21.23 11.67
C LEU A 384 -16.87 21.62 13.14
N PHE A 385 -15.65 21.48 13.68
CA PHE A 385 -15.36 21.83 15.07
C PHE A 385 -15.52 23.34 15.36
N SER A 386 -15.14 24.21 14.41
CA SER A 386 -15.30 25.66 14.59
C SER A 386 -16.77 26.09 14.67
N ARG A 387 -17.69 25.38 14.01
CA ARG A 387 -19.12 25.67 14.09
C ARG A 387 -19.68 25.33 15.46
N TRP A 388 -19.29 24.17 16.01
CA TRP A 388 -19.74 23.78 17.35
C TRP A 388 -19.22 24.68 18.44
N GLU A 389 -17.98 25.15 18.36
CA GLU A 389 -17.46 26.12 19.33
C GLU A 389 -18.32 27.39 19.36
N ARG A 390 -18.79 27.86 18.20
CA ARG A 390 -19.69 29.03 18.11
C ARG A 390 -21.08 28.73 18.66
N GLU A 391 -21.65 27.58 18.35
CA GLU A 391 -22.98 27.20 18.85
C GLU A 391 -23.00 27.06 20.38
N VAL A 392 -21.95 26.45 20.97
CA VAL A 392 -21.78 26.38 22.42
C VAL A 392 -21.63 27.77 23.04
N GLN A 393 -20.85 28.66 22.43
CA GLN A 393 -20.70 30.04 22.92
C GLN A 393 -22.03 30.82 22.90
N VAL A 394 -22.84 30.64 21.86
CA VAL A 394 -24.18 31.27 21.76
C VAL A 394 -25.11 30.75 22.86
N GLN A 395 -25.10 29.43 23.13
CA GLN A 395 -25.89 28.85 24.22
C GLN A 395 -25.48 29.36 25.60
N VAL A 396 -24.17 29.42 25.89
CA VAL A 396 -23.67 29.95 27.17
C VAL A 396 -24.02 31.43 27.35
N GLN A 397 -24.01 32.23 26.28
CA GLN A 397 -24.46 33.62 26.35
C GLN A 397 -25.98 33.75 26.56
N ALA A 398 -26.78 32.85 25.99
CA ALA A 398 -28.22 32.82 26.22
C ALA A 398 -28.55 32.43 27.68
N ASP A 399 -27.83 31.47 28.24
CA ASP A 399 -28.02 31.01 29.64
C ASP A 399 -27.45 31.98 30.68
N GLY A 400 -26.48 32.83 30.28
CA GLY A 400 -25.93 33.92 31.07
C GLY A 400 -26.73 35.22 31.03
N CYS A 401 -27.78 35.30 30.22
CA CYS A 401 -28.73 36.41 30.21
C CYS A 401 -29.86 36.10 31.22
N ARG A 402 -29.61 36.40 32.51
CA ARG A 402 -30.63 36.44 33.57
C ARG A 402 -30.69 37.83 34.18
#